data_AF-H1LH25-F1
#
_entry.id   AF-H1LH25-F1
#
_cell.length_a   1.000
_cell.length_b   1.000
_cell.length_c   1.000
_cell.angle_alpha   90.00
_cell.angle_beta   90.00
_cell.angle_gamma   90.00
#
_symmetry.space_group_name_H-M   'P 1'
#
loop_
_entity.id
_entity.type
_entity.pdbx_description
1 polymer ?
#
loop_
_entity_poly.entity_id
_entity_poly.type
_entity_poly.pdbx_seq_one_letter_code
_entity_poly.pdbx_strand_id
1 'polypeptide(L)' 'MNKDKLLAAIKLKGKRVSDVIKSVNNMGVSMSNSTFYKGLRDIRPFKADEIMALSKVLDLNSEDVMDIFFAELVS' A
#
# COMPACT_ATOMS: atom_id res chain seq x y z
N MET A 1 10.34 -3.34 2.42
CA MET A 1 9.42 -2.60 1.50
C MET A 1 9.85 -1.13 1.36
N ASN A 2 9.59 -0.44 0.24
CA ASN A 2 9.86 0.99 0.10
C ASN A 2 8.67 1.87 0.58
N LYS A 3 8.68 2.24 1.86
CA LYS A 3 7.63 3.07 2.50
C LYS A 3 7.49 4.46 1.87
N ASP A 4 8.59 5.05 1.42
CA ASP A 4 8.60 6.43 0.92
C ASP A 4 7.95 6.50 -0.45
N LYS A 5 8.20 5.50 -1.32
CA LYS A 5 7.49 5.34 -2.59
C LYS A 5 5.98 5.13 -2.39
N LEU A 6 5.56 4.30 -1.42
CA LEU A 6 4.13 4.10 -1.14
C LEU A 6 3.46 5.41 -0.68
N LEU A 7 4.08 6.14 0.24
CA LEU A 7 3.55 7.44 0.70
C LEU A 7 3.55 8.50 -0.40
N ALA A 8 4.55 8.49 -1.28
CA ALA A 8 4.59 9.37 -2.45
C ALA A 8 3.44 9.04 -3.43
N ALA A 9 3.19 7.77 -3.73
CA ALA A 9 2.07 7.35 -4.59
C ALA A 9 0.72 7.83 -4.05
N ILE A 10 0.50 7.72 -2.72
CA ILE A 10 -0.72 8.23 -2.06
C ILE A 10 -0.86 9.75 -2.26
N LYS A 11 0.23 10.50 -2.06
CA LYS A 11 0.24 11.96 -2.25
C LYS A 11 0.00 12.36 -3.71
N LEU A 12 0.59 11.67 -4.67
CA LEU A 12 0.44 11.94 -6.11
C LEU A 12 -1.00 11.74 -6.59
N LYS A 13 -1.74 10.81 -5.97
CA LYS A 13 -3.19 10.65 -6.22
C LYS A 13 -4.06 11.67 -5.47
N GLY A 14 -3.47 12.63 -4.75
CA GLY A 14 -4.19 13.66 -3.99
C GLY A 14 -5.01 13.12 -2.82
N LYS A 15 -4.68 11.92 -2.31
CA LYS A 15 -5.43 11.24 -1.24
C LYS A 15 -4.72 11.34 0.10
N ARG A 16 -5.47 11.29 1.19
CA ARG A 16 -4.91 11.00 2.51
C ARG A 16 -4.86 9.49 2.73
N VAL A 17 -3.97 9.05 3.62
CA VAL A 17 -3.89 7.63 4.04
C VAL A 17 -5.25 7.10 4.51
N SER A 18 -6.00 7.91 5.26
CA SER A 18 -7.35 7.55 5.72
C SER A 18 -8.33 7.27 4.57
N ASP A 19 -8.21 7.99 3.47
CA ASP A 19 -9.10 7.83 2.31
C ASP A 19 -8.74 6.56 1.54
N VAL A 20 -7.45 6.27 1.41
CA VAL A 20 -6.95 5.01 0.84
C VAL A 20 -7.43 3.82 1.66
N ILE A 21 -7.30 3.88 2.99
CA ILE A 21 -7.77 2.81 3.88
C ILE A 21 -9.28 2.62 3.75
N LYS A 22 -10.06 3.70 3.67
CA LYS A 22 -11.52 3.61 3.42
C LYS A 22 -11.81 2.91 2.09
N SER A 23 -11.10 3.27 1.01
CA SER A 23 -11.28 2.62 -0.29
C SER A 23 -10.90 1.14 -0.26
N VAL A 24 -9.82 0.76 0.42
CA VAL A 24 -9.41 -0.64 0.64
C VAL A 24 -10.50 -1.41 1.40
N ASN A 25 -11.03 -0.84 2.47
CA ASN A 25 -12.13 -1.43 3.24
C ASN A 25 -13.40 -1.60 2.40
N ASN A 26 -13.73 -0.62 1.54
CA ASN A 26 -14.88 -0.71 0.63
C ASN A 26 -14.73 -1.82 -0.43
N MET A 27 -13.51 -2.30 -0.68
CA MET A 27 -13.24 -3.47 -1.53
C MET A 27 -13.34 -4.80 -0.77
N GLY A 28 -13.75 -4.78 0.50
CA GLY A 28 -13.87 -5.98 1.34
C GLY A 28 -12.58 -6.42 2.03
N VAL A 29 -11.49 -5.63 1.92
CA VAL A 29 -10.21 -5.93 2.57
C VAL A 29 -10.08 -5.12 3.85
N SER A 30 -10.15 -5.79 5.00
CA SER A 30 -10.12 -5.12 6.31
C SER A 30 -8.73 -4.57 6.63
N MET A 31 -8.63 -3.25 6.71
CA MET A 31 -7.42 -2.52 7.06
C MET A 31 -7.73 -1.39 8.04
N SER A 32 -7.07 -1.41 9.19
CA SER A 32 -7.09 -0.29 10.14
C SER A 32 -5.90 0.64 9.91
N ASN A 33 -5.95 1.87 10.44
CA ASN A 33 -4.77 2.75 10.49
C ASN A 33 -3.57 2.06 11.15
N SER A 34 -3.79 1.36 12.26
CA SER A 34 -2.72 0.62 12.96
C SER A 34 -2.12 -0.45 12.06
N THR A 35 -2.94 -1.22 11.34
CA THR A 35 -2.50 -2.24 10.38
C THR A 35 -1.64 -1.60 9.28
N PHE A 36 -2.10 -0.50 8.68
CA PHE A 36 -1.38 0.20 7.62
C PHE A 36 -0.02 0.70 8.09
N TYR A 37 0.06 1.37 9.25
CA TYR A 37 1.33 1.90 9.77
C TYR A 37 2.28 0.80 10.28
N LYS A 38 1.76 -0.35 10.72
CA LYS A 38 2.60 -1.53 11.01
C LYS A 38 3.18 -2.13 9.72
N GLY A 39 2.41 -2.11 8.63
CA GLY A 39 2.88 -2.46 7.28
C GLY A 39 3.99 -1.53 6.79
N LEU A 40 3.80 -0.21 6.93
CA LEU A 40 4.82 0.76 6.54
C LEU A 40 6.16 0.63 7.29
N ARG A 41 6.14 0.05 8.48
CA ARG A 41 7.33 -0.15 9.33
C ARG A 41 7.88 -1.57 9.24
N ASP A 42 7.34 -2.41 8.36
CA ASP A 42 7.67 -3.83 8.21
C ASP A 42 7.54 -4.66 9.52
N ILE A 43 6.83 -4.12 10.54
CA ILE A 43 6.50 -4.84 11.79
C ILE A 43 5.49 -5.96 11.49
N ARG A 44 4.58 -5.69 10.56
CA ARG A 44 3.64 -6.65 9.99
C ARG A 44 3.58 -6.38 8.49
N PRO A 45 4.33 -7.11 7.67
CA PRO A 45 4.28 -6.94 6.22
C PRO A 45 2.84 -6.94 5.69
N PHE A 46 2.61 -6.18 4.63
CA PHE A 46 1.31 -6.20 3.95
C PHE A 46 1.08 -7.59 3.36
N LYS A 47 -0.16 -8.08 3.51
CA LYS A 47 -0.58 -9.34 2.89
C LYS A 47 -0.86 -9.14 1.40
N ALA A 48 -0.91 -10.23 0.64
CA ALA A 48 -1.13 -10.18 -0.81
C ALA A 48 -2.47 -9.51 -1.21
N ASP A 49 -3.54 -9.76 -0.46
CA ASP A 49 -4.85 -9.12 -0.65
C ASP A 49 -4.81 -7.61 -0.36
N GLU A 50 -4.10 -7.20 0.70
CA GLU A 50 -3.85 -5.80 1.03
C GLU A 50 -3.01 -5.10 -0.04
N ILE A 51 -1.95 -5.73 -0.53
CA ILE A 51 -1.10 -5.20 -1.61
C ILE A 51 -1.92 -5.02 -2.88
N MET A 52 -2.73 -6.02 -3.26
CA MET A 52 -3.58 -5.97 -4.44
C MET A 52 -4.71 -4.92 -4.31
N ALA A 53 -5.26 -4.71 -3.12
CA ALA A 53 -6.23 -3.65 -2.89
C ALA A 53 -5.57 -2.27 -2.96
N LEU A 54 -4.41 -2.09 -2.33
CA LEU A 54 -3.64 -0.85 -2.39
C LEU A 54 -3.22 -0.52 -3.82
N SER A 55 -2.76 -1.49 -4.61
CA SER A 55 -2.38 -1.28 -6.01
C SER A 55 -3.55 -0.83 -6.86
N LYS A 56 -4.75 -1.41 -6.66
CA LYS A 56 -5.97 -0.98 -7.34
C LYS A 56 -6.41 0.43 -6.94
N VAL A 57 -6.40 0.75 -5.64
CA VAL A 57 -6.82 2.07 -5.13
C VAL A 57 -5.86 3.18 -5.57
N LEU A 58 -4.58 2.87 -5.67
CA LEU A 58 -3.52 3.78 -6.08
C LEU A 58 -3.18 3.67 -7.56
N ASP A 59 -3.89 2.82 -8.31
CA ASP A 59 -3.71 2.64 -9.76
C ASP A 59 -2.21 2.46 -10.11
N LEU A 60 -1.59 1.52 -9.39
CA LEU A 60 -0.19 1.13 -9.54
C LEU A 60 -0.08 0.03 -10.57
N ASN A 61 0.90 0.15 -11.46
CA ASN A 61 1.22 -0.93 -12.40
C ASN A 61 2.08 -2.03 -11.72
N SER A 62 2.37 -3.10 -12.46
CA SER A 62 3.18 -4.20 -11.92
C SER A 62 4.59 -3.78 -11.51
N GLU A 63 5.21 -2.86 -12.24
CA GLU A 63 6.56 -2.35 -11.91
C GLU A 63 6.52 -1.56 -10.60
N ASP A 64 5.55 -0.66 -10.42
CA ASP A 64 5.33 0.09 -9.18
C ASP A 64 5.11 -0.85 -8.00
N VAL A 65 4.33 -1.92 -8.18
CA VAL A 65 4.08 -2.91 -7.14
C VAL A 65 5.37 -3.62 -6.73
N MET A 66 6.20 -4.03 -7.70
CA MET A 66 7.50 -4.65 -7.42
C MET A 66 8.44 -3.67 -6.70
N ASP A 67 8.53 -2.44 -7.20
CA ASP A 67 9.37 -1.37 -6.67
C ASP A 67 8.98 -0.90 -5.26
N ILE A 68 7.71 -1.00 -4.92
CA ILE A 68 7.20 -0.58 -3.61
C ILE A 68 7.23 -1.75 -2.64
N PHE A 69 6.56 -2.86 -2.97
CA PHE A 69 6.28 -3.93 -2.02
C PHE A 69 7.36 -5.00 -1.98
N PHE A 70 8.12 -5.16 -3.08
CA PHE A 70 9.10 -6.23 -3.24
C PHE A 70 10.51 -5.72 -3.54
N ALA A 71 10.81 -4.45 -3.22
CA ALA A 71 12.08 -3.78 -3.54
C ALA A 71 13.35 -4.58 -3.14
N GLU A 72 13.29 -5.36 -2.05
CA GLU A 72 14.42 -6.17 -1.57
C GLU A 72 14.66 -7.45 -2.40
N LEU A 73 13.73 -7.82 -3.28
CA LEU A 73 13.79 -8.99 -4.16
C LEU A 73 14.20 -8.65 -5.61
N VAL A 74 14.32 -7.36 -5.94
CA VAL A 74 14.66 -6.87 -7.30
C VAL A 74 16.13 -6.47 -7.41
N SER A 75 17.01 -7.03 -6.56
CA SER A 75 18.47 -6.89 -6.65
C SER A 75 19.11 -7.86 -7.64
#